data_AF-A0A7Z9QUU9-F1
#
_entry.id   AF-A0A7Z9QUU9-F1
#
_cell.length_a   1.000
_cell.length_b   1.000
_cell.length_c   1.000
_cell.angle_alpha   90.00
_cell.angle_beta   90.00
_cell.angle_gamma   90.00
#
_symmetry.space_group_name_H-M   'P 1'
#
loop_
_entity.id
_entity.type
_entity.pdbx_description
1 polymer ?
#
loop_
_entity_poly.entity_id
_entity_poly.type
_entity_poly.pdbx_seq_one_letter_code
_entity_poly.pdbx_strand_id
1 'polypeptide(L)'
;MRKPLLTGKQYSRPEFRQLTSHVYEVVNSVARTYIIQDESGHALLIDCGYTSNAPISANPHRFIDHLTPYLKTELGIETVEWFLPSHYHDDHLVGYPALKAQYGTKLASSPELKDILENPHNYDMPCLVPQGVQVDQVIKRGQPFHWRGIDFYVEQHPGQTLYHHLIWFSVDGRKFLCIGDNISGVSFRENRDYIHSFIPKNRTPVSSYWDMPKQILDHAPDFILTGHGGGVLFEKTKIERWQAWMERWQTLFTQMIDQPHPNIGMDPHWIEFYPYKVRITPGETLIFKVIITNYQAKAQIYQLHFLSIEGVNLWPEKTEIAVPANEKCVCQIQATFPEKIETHSLPIVADVTWNGKRLGEIAEAIAYW
;
A
#
# COMPACT_ATOMS: atom_id res chain seq x y z
N MET A 1 37.10 -19.82 -7.70
CA MET A 1 36.21 -20.19 -8.83
C MET A 1 35.13 -19.14 -8.94
N ARG A 2 35.14 -18.33 -10.01
CA ARG A 2 34.07 -17.36 -10.28
C ARG A 2 32.86 -18.15 -10.78
N LYS A 3 31.68 -17.98 -10.16
CA LYS A 3 30.42 -18.54 -10.67
C LYS A 3 30.22 -18.07 -12.12
N PRO A 4 29.68 -18.90 -13.02
CA PRO A 4 29.43 -18.47 -14.39
C PRO A 4 28.46 -17.27 -14.37
N LEU A 5 28.75 -16.27 -15.19
CA LEU A 5 27.77 -15.23 -15.52
C LEU A 5 26.60 -15.92 -16.23
N LEU A 6 25.48 -16.06 -15.52
CA LEU A 6 24.24 -16.54 -16.11
C LEU A 6 23.86 -15.55 -17.23
N THR A 7 23.48 -16.07 -18.40
CA THR A 7 23.02 -15.22 -19.49
C THR A 7 21.73 -14.50 -19.08
N GLY A 8 21.51 -13.26 -19.52
CA GLY A 8 20.38 -12.41 -19.08
C GLY A 8 18.99 -13.05 -19.14
N LYS A 9 18.78 -14.10 -19.95
CA LYS A 9 17.52 -14.87 -20.01
C LYS A 9 17.24 -15.73 -18.77
N GLN A 10 18.28 -16.14 -18.03
CA GLN A 10 18.13 -17.08 -16.91
C GLN A 10 17.72 -16.39 -15.61
N TYR A 11 17.93 -15.07 -15.49
CA TYR A 11 17.60 -14.30 -14.28
C TYR A 11 16.11 -14.01 -14.11
N SER A 12 15.33 -14.16 -15.17
CA SER A 12 13.93 -13.75 -15.17
C SER A 12 12.94 -14.90 -15.28
N ARG A 13 13.39 -16.15 -15.52
CA ARG A 13 12.47 -17.30 -15.53
C ARG A 13 11.93 -17.50 -14.10
N PRO A 14 10.61 -17.64 -13.89
CA PRO A 14 10.06 -17.84 -12.57
C PRO A 14 10.52 -19.18 -11.98
N GLU A 15 10.85 -19.14 -10.70
CA GLU A 15 11.16 -20.32 -9.89
C GLU A 15 9.98 -20.57 -8.95
N PHE A 16 9.36 -21.75 -9.05
CA PHE A 16 8.20 -22.09 -8.23
C PHE A 16 8.60 -22.96 -7.04
N ARG A 17 8.13 -22.59 -5.85
CA ARG A 17 8.20 -23.44 -4.66
C ARG A 17 6.78 -23.81 -4.24
N GLN A 18 6.48 -25.09 -4.27
CA GLN A 18 5.24 -25.63 -3.74
C GLN A 18 5.28 -25.59 -2.20
N LEU A 19 4.32 -24.90 -1.58
CA LEU A 19 4.14 -24.88 -0.12
C LEU A 19 3.19 -26.00 0.32
N THR A 20 2.10 -26.19 -0.41
CA THR A 20 1.15 -27.30 -0.30
C THR A 20 0.62 -27.68 -1.69
N SER A 21 -0.28 -28.67 -1.78
CA SER A 21 -0.87 -29.12 -3.06
C SER A 21 -1.45 -27.98 -3.89
N HIS A 22 -2.11 -27.02 -3.25
CA HIS A 22 -2.79 -25.90 -3.91
C HIS A 22 -2.08 -24.55 -3.79
N VAL A 23 -0.96 -24.43 -3.06
CA VAL A 23 -0.30 -23.14 -2.80
C VAL A 23 1.15 -23.16 -3.26
N TYR A 24 1.49 -22.21 -4.14
CA TYR A 24 2.82 -22.03 -4.70
C TYR A 24 3.32 -20.61 -4.45
N GLU A 25 4.64 -20.49 -4.35
CA GLU A 25 5.35 -19.21 -4.30
C GLU A 25 6.25 -19.08 -5.52
N VAL A 26 6.29 -17.88 -6.12
CA VAL A 26 7.34 -17.49 -7.08
C VAL A 26 8.55 -16.96 -6.30
N VAL A 27 9.59 -17.78 -6.14
CA VAL A 27 10.66 -17.50 -5.17
C VAL A 27 11.70 -16.46 -5.61
N ASN A 28 11.70 -16.10 -6.89
CA ASN A 28 12.60 -15.11 -7.46
C ASN A 28 11.87 -13.86 -7.92
N SER A 29 10.66 -13.63 -7.41
CA SER A 29 10.01 -12.33 -7.51
C SER A 29 10.48 -11.41 -6.37
N VAL A 30 10.75 -10.13 -6.69
CA VAL A 30 11.24 -9.13 -5.73
C VAL A 30 10.24 -8.99 -4.57
N ALA A 31 9.00 -8.61 -4.90
CA ALA A 31 7.84 -8.84 -4.06
C ALA A 31 7.28 -10.23 -4.37
N ARG A 32 7.03 -11.04 -3.35
CA ARG A 32 6.62 -12.44 -3.46
C ARG A 32 5.23 -12.55 -4.06
N THR A 33 5.12 -13.38 -5.08
CA THR A 33 3.84 -13.74 -5.70
C THR A 33 3.41 -15.09 -5.15
N TYR A 34 2.21 -15.15 -4.60
CA TYR A 34 1.61 -16.40 -4.11
C TYR A 34 0.48 -16.81 -5.03
N ILE A 35 0.50 -18.07 -5.47
CA ILE A 35 -0.46 -18.63 -6.40
C ILE A 35 -1.25 -19.68 -5.63
N ILE A 36 -2.56 -19.48 -5.54
CA ILE A 36 -3.50 -20.49 -5.03
C ILE A 36 -4.23 -21.04 -6.25
N GLN A 37 -4.16 -22.34 -6.49
CA GLN A 37 -4.80 -22.98 -7.64
C GLN A 37 -5.84 -24.01 -7.20
N ASP A 38 -6.78 -24.33 -8.08
CA ASP A 38 -7.68 -25.48 -7.94
C ASP A 38 -7.18 -26.69 -8.77
N GLU A 39 -7.90 -27.80 -8.73
CA GLU A 39 -7.58 -29.01 -9.51
C GLU A 39 -7.91 -28.89 -11.02
N SER A 40 -8.65 -27.84 -11.41
CA SER A 40 -9.15 -27.64 -12.79
C SER A 40 -8.35 -26.61 -13.58
N GLY A 41 -7.19 -26.17 -13.07
CA GLY A 41 -6.31 -25.22 -13.75
C GLY A 41 -6.72 -23.74 -13.59
N HIS A 42 -7.52 -23.41 -12.58
CA HIS A 42 -7.85 -22.03 -12.24
C HIS A 42 -7.02 -21.55 -11.06
N ALA A 43 -6.61 -20.29 -11.09
CA ALA A 43 -5.80 -19.70 -10.03
C ALA A 43 -6.34 -18.35 -9.54
N LEU A 44 -5.99 -18.05 -8.29
CA LEU A 44 -6.04 -16.75 -7.65
C LEU A 44 -4.62 -16.38 -7.23
N LEU A 45 -4.19 -15.16 -7.52
CA LEU A 45 -2.88 -14.65 -7.10
C LEU A 45 -3.01 -13.64 -5.96
N ILE A 46 -2.11 -13.75 -4.97
CA ILE A 46 -1.86 -12.72 -3.96
C ILE A 46 -0.53 -12.06 -4.30
N ASP A 47 -0.59 -10.76 -4.62
CA ASP A 47 0.48 -9.96 -5.21
C ASP A 47 1.05 -10.52 -6.53
N CYS A 48 1.68 -9.67 -7.34
CA CYS A 48 2.38 -10.07 -8.56
C CYS A 48 3.50 -9.09 -8.88
N GLY A 49 4.71 -9.44 -8.41
CA GLY A 49 5.88 -8.58 -8.52
C GLY A 49 6.87 -8.97 -9.62
N TYR A 50 7.93 -8.17 -9.74
CA TYR A 50 8.97 -8.36 -10.75
C TYR A 50 9.69 -9.70 -10.57
N THR A 51 9.62 -10.60 -11.55
CA THR A 51 10.43 -11.83 -11.60
C THR A 51 11.87 -11.47 -12.01
N SER A 52 12.66 -10.95 -11.07
CA SER A 52 14.04 -10.53 -11.31
C SER A 52 14.80 -10.42 -9.99
N ASN A 53 16.07 -10.86 -10.00
CA ASN A 53 17.02 -10.57 -8.93
C ASN A 53 18.02 -9.46 -9.33
N ALA A 54 17.80 -8.81 -10.48
CA ALA A 54 18.64 -7.71 -10.94
C ALA A 54 18.40 -6.45 -10.08
N PRO A 55 19.42 -5.61 -9.83
CA PRO A 55 19.23 -4.32 -9.18
C PRO A 55 18.16 -3.49 -9.90
N ILE A 56 17.33 -2.74 -9.16
CA ILE A 56 16.28 -1.90 -9.75
C ILE A 56 16.82 -0.90 -10.78
N SER A 57 18.08 -0.46 -10.62
CA SER A 57 18.80 0.41 -11.57
C SER A 57 19.14 -0.26 -12.90
N ALA A 58 19.05 -1.59 -13.00
CA ALA A 58 19.34 -2.36 -14.20
C ALA A 58 18.15 -2.44 -15.18
N ASN A 59 16.94 -2.01 -14.77
CA ASN A 59 15.79 -1.95 -15.66
C ASN A 59 15.06 -0.60 -15.53
N PRO A 60 15.29 0.35 -16.45
CA PRO A 60 14.56 1.62 -16.50
C PRO A 60 13.12 1.46 -17.04
N HIS A 61 12.73 0.26 -17.47
CA HIS A 61 11.41 -0.04 -17.98
C HIS A 61 10.53 -0.73 -16.94
N ARG A 62 9.26 -0.33 -17.01
CA ARG A 62 8.04 -0.97 -16.50
C ARG A 62 8.12 -2.50 -16.52
N PHE A 63 7.38 -3.14 -15.61
CA PHE A 63 7.24 -4.59 -15.48
C PHE A 63 7.30 -5.36 -16.79
N ILE A 64 8.17 -6.37 -16.83
CA ILE A 64 8.26 -7.34 -17.92
C ILE A 64 7.63 -8.62 -17.41
N ASP A 65 6.60 -9.07 -18.13
CA ASP A 65 5.93 -10.31 -17.79
C ASP A 65 6.81 -11.51 -18.12
N HIS A 66 7.31 -12.14 -17.07
CA HIS A 66 8.01 -13.42 -17.16
C HIS A 66 7.27 -14.54 -16.44
N LEU A 67 6.12 -14.26 -15.81
CA LEU A 67 5.39 -15.24 -15.01
C LEU A 67 4.37 -15.99 -15.86
N THR A 68 3.49 -15.26 -16.53
CA THR A 68 2.33 -15.85 -17.23
C THR A 68 2.68 -16.88 -18.30
N PRO A 69 3.81 -16.79 -19.04
CA PRO A 69 4.14 -17.81 -20.05
C PRO A 69 4.42 -19.20 -19.45
N TYR A 70 4.70 -19.28 -18.15
CA TYR A 70 5.06 -20.52 -17.46
C TYR A 70 3.92 -21.09 -16.62
N LEU A 71 2.87 -20.33 -16.31
CA LEU A 71 1.75 -20.76 -15.47
C LEU A 71 1.10 -22.05 -16.01
N LYS A 72 0.81 -22.11 -17.31
CA LYS A 72 0.23 -23.30 -17.93
C LYS A 72 1.19 -24.48 -18.01
N THR A 73 2.41 -24.23 -18.48
CA THR A 73 3.37 -25.31 -18.79
C THR A 73 4.00 -25.94 -17.55
N GLU A 74 4.17 -25.18 -16.47
CA GLU A 74 4.84 -25.63 -15.24
C GLU A 74 3.85 -25.98 -14.13
N LEU A 75 2.72 -25.27 -14.05
CA LEU A 75 1.72 -25.46 -12.98
C LEU A 75 0.36 -25.98 -13.47
N GLY A 76 0.14 -26.07 -14.78
CA GLY A 76 -1.16 -26.48 -15.33
C GLY A 76 -2.26 -25.42 -15.21
N ILE A 77 -1.90 -24.17 -14.91
CA ILE A 77 -2.85 -23.07 -14.75
C ILE A 77 -3.27 -22.54 -16.13
N GLU A 78 -4.54 -22.73 -16.45
CA GLU A 78 -5.18 -22.27 -17.68
C GLU A 78 -5.68 -20.83 -17.55
N THR A 79 -6.11 -20.41 -16.36
CA THR A 79 -6.59 -19.05 -16.13
C THR A 79 -6.32 -18.55 -14.72
N VAL A 80 -6.06 -17.24 -14.60
CA VAL A 80 -6.01 -16.53 -13.32
C VAL A 80 -7.29 -15.70 -13.19
N GLU A 81 -8.20 -16.13 -12.33
CA GLU A 81 -9.53 -15.51 -12.20
C GLU A 81 -9.49 -14.26 -11.31
N TRP A 82 -8.70 -14.30 -10.25
CA TRP A 82 -8.69 -13.27 -9.21
C TRP A 82 -7.30 -12.85 -8.79
N PHE A 83 -7.18 -11.58 -8.42
CA PHE A 83 -6.00 -10.96 -7.86
C PHE A 83 -6.37 -10.25 -6.55
N LEU A 84 -5.65 -10.57 -5.48
CA LEU A 84 -5.79 -9.94 -4.17
C LEU A 84 -4.47 -9.22 -3.81
N PRO A 85 -4.43 -7.88 -3.84
CA PRO A 85 -3.23 -7.15 -3.42
C PRO A 85 -3.10 -7.14 -1.91
N SER A 86 -1.87 -7.27 -1.40
CA SER A 86 -1.56 -7.03 0.01
C SER A 86 -1.58 -5.54 0.34
N HIS A 87 -1.08 -4.67 -0.55
CA HIS A 87 -1.12 -3.21 -0.41
C HIS A 87 -0.86 -2.51 -1.76
N TYR A 88 -0.76 -1.18 -1.75
CA TYR A 88 -0.73 -0.36 -2.98
C TYR A 88 0.66 -0.17 -3.61
N HIS A 89 1.74 -0.67 -3.00
CA HIS A 89 3.09 -0.49 -3.56
C HIS A 89 3.21 -1.17 -4.92
N ASP A 90 3.90 -0.50 -5.84
CA ASP A 90 3.95 -0.85 -7.25
C ASP A 90 4.52 -2.24 -7.46
N ASP A 91 5.60 -2.60 -6.77
CA ASP A 91 6.23 -3.91 -6.88
C ASP A 91 5.35 -5.08 -6.45
N HIS A 92 4.23 -4.86 -5.73
CA HIS A 92 3.21 -5.85 -5.44
C HIS A 92 2.09 -5.92 -6.50
N LEU A 93 1.88 -4.82 -7.25
CA LEU A 93 0.76 -4.65 -8.18
C LEU A 93 1.14 -4.76 -9.66
N VAL A 94 2.41 -4.55 -9.98
CA VAL A 94 2.89 -4.29 -11.33
C VAL A 94 2.59 -5.40 -12.35
N GLY A 95 2.40 -6.64 -11.89
CA GLY A 95 2.02 -7.75 -12.77
C GLY A 95 0.52 -7.89 -13.03
N TYR A 96 -0.34 -7.23 -12.25
CA TYR A 96 -1.79 -7.29 -12.45
C TYR A 96 -2.26 -6.87 -13.86
N PRO A 97 -1.74 -5.80 -14.49
CA PRO A 97 -2.11 -5.45 -15.86
C PRO A 97 -1.86 -6.57 -16.88
N ALA A 98 -0.78 -7.35 -16.72
CA ALA A 98 -0.49 -8.49 -17.60
C ALA A 98 -1.49 -9.64 -17.37
N LEU A 99 -1.79 -9.94 -16.09
CA LEU A 99 -2.82 -10.93 -15.72
C LEU A 99 -4.19 -10.55 -16.30
N LYS A 100 -4.60 -9.28 -16.15
CA LYS A 100 -5.85 -8.76 -16.70
C LYS A 100 -5.89 -8.85 -18.23
N ALA A 101 -4.82 -8.47 -18.91
CA ALA A 101 -4.75 -8.51 -20.37
C ALA A 101 -4.82 -9.94 -20.92
N GLN A 102 -4.20 -10.91 -20.24
CA GLN A 102 -4.12 -12.29 -20.71
C GLN A 102 -5.33 -13.14 -20.33
N TYR A 103 -5.81 -13.02 -19.10
CA TYR A 103 -6.83 -13.91 -18.53
C TYR A 103 -8.17 -13.23 -18.23
N GLY A 104 -8.24 -11.89 -18.35
CA GLY A 104 -9.39 -11.15 -17.84
C GLY A 104 -9.50 -11.18 -16.31
N THR A 105 -8.36 -11.36 -15.62
CA THR A 105 -8.27 -11.41 -14.14
C THR A 105 -8.99 -10.23 -13.51
N LYS A 106 -9.80 -10.52 -12.49
CA LYS A 106 -10.52 -9.54 -11.69
C LYS A 106 -9.75 -9.20 -10.41
N LEU A 107 -9.89 -7.98 -9.92
CA LEU A 107 -9.28 -7.54 -8.67
C LEU A 107 -10.33 -7.44 -7.57
N ALA A 108 -10.06 -8.07 -6.43
CA ALA A 108 -10.85 -7.86 -5.22
C ALA A 108 -10.02 -7.20 -4.12
N SER A 109 -10.63 -6.29 -3.36
CA SER A 109 -9.94 -5.46 -2.36
C SER A 109 -10.88 -5.07 -1.22
N SER A 110 -10.35 -4.53 -0.12
CA SER A 110 -11.16 -3.91 0.93
C SER A 110 -11.74 -2.56 0.49
N PRO A 111 -12.79 -2.06 1.17
CA PRO A 111 -13.27 -0.69 0.97
C PRO A 111 -12.16 0.37 1.13
N GLU A 112 -11.25 0.16 2.08
CA GLU A 112 -10.23 1.12 2.49
C GLU A 112 -9.09 1.25 1.49
N LEU A 113 -8.68 0.14 0.85
CA LEU A 113 -7.63 0.14 -0.17
C LEU A 113 -8.18 0.50 -1.57
N LYS A 114 -9.49 0.40 -1.80
CA LYS A 114 -10.10 0.60 -3.12
C LYS A 114 -9.71 1.92 -3.79
N ASP A 115 -9.82 3.03 -3.06
CA ASP A 115 -9.68 4.34 -3.69
C ASP A 115 -8.26 4.63 -4.17
N ILE A 116 -7.23 4.24 -3.40
CA ILE A 116 -5.83 4.42 -3.80
C ILE A 116 -5.43 3.49 -4.94
N LEU A 117 -6.07 2.32 -5.07
CA LEU A 117 -5.88 1.44 -6.23
C LEU A 117 -6.49 2.04 -7.51
N GLU A 118 -7.70 2.61 -7.42
CA GLU A 118 -8.41 3.18 -8.57
C GLU A 118 -7.89 4.56 -8.96
N ASN A 119 -7.47 5.36 -7.98
CA ASN A 119 -7.12 6.76 -8.14
C ASN A 119 -5.76 7.10 -7.49
N PRO A 120 -4.65 6.44 -7.86
CA PRO A 120 -3.35 6.65 -7.20
C PRO A 120 -2.88 8.11 -7.25
N HIS A 121 -3.19 8.84 -8.33
CA HIS A 121 -2.86 10.26 -8.48
C HIS A 121 -3.54 11.20 -7.46
N ASN A 122 -4.59 10.73 -6.78
CA ASN A 122 -5.24 11.51 -5.74
C ASN A 122 -4.45 11.53 -4.42
N TYR A 123 -3.34 10.79 -4.34
CA TYR A 123 -2.55 10.61 -3.13
C TYR A 123 -1.08 11.03 -3.34
N ASP A 124 -0.48 11.65 -2.33
CA ASP A 124 0.99 11.73 -2.19
C ASP A 124 1.46 10.57 -1.32
N MET A 125 1.62 9.40 -1.93
CA MET A 125 2.11 8.20 -1.26
C MET A 125 3.27 7.60 -2.06
N PRO A 126 4.27 7.00 -1.40
CA PRO A 126 5.43 6.44 -2.09
C PRO A 126 5.06 5.17 -2.87
N CYS A 127 5.78 4.87 -3.95
CA CYS A 127 5.66 3.63 -4.71
C CYS A 127 4.26 3.39 -5.31
N LEU A 128 3.53 4.45 -5.69
CA LEU A 128 2.24 4.31 -6.38
C LEU A 128 2.42 3.85 -7.82
N VAL A 129 1.50 2.99 -8.29
CA VAL A 129 1.38 2.70 -9.72
C VAL A 129 0.94 3.95 -10.48
N PRO A 130 1.47 4.20 -11.70
CA PRO A 130 1.17 5.43 -12.44
C PRO A 130 -0.25 5.49 -12.99
N GLN A 131 -0.92 4.34 -13.13
CA GLN A 131 -2.28 4.23 -13.63
C GLN A 131 -3.09 3.39 -12.66
N GLY A 132 -4.26 3.92 -12.27
CA GLY A 132 -5.18 3.22 -11.39
C GLY A 132 -5.80 1.99 -12.04
N VAL A 133 -6.27 1.08 -11.20
CA VAL A 133 -6.89 -0.19 -11.57
C VAL A 133 -8.26 -0.30 -10.95
N GLN A 134 -9.25 -0.66 -11.75
CA GLN A 134 -10.62 -0.88 -11.27
C GLN A 134 -10.65 -2.05 -10.27
N VAL A 135 -11.33 -1.84 -9.14
CA VAL A 135 -11.67 -2.91 -8.20
C VAL A 135 -12.99 -3.54 -8.64
N ASP A 136 -12.94 -4.81 -9.04
CA ASP A 136 -14.12 -5.55 -9.52
C ASP A 136 -15.01 -6.03 -8.37
N GLN A 137 -14.43 -6.27 -7.19
CA GLN A 137 -15.19 -6.67 -6.00
C GLN A 137 -14.63 -6.09 -4.71
N VAL A 138 -15.50 -5.53 -3.88
CA VAL A 138 -15.17 -5.04 -2.55
C VAL A 138 -15.52 -6.11 -1.50
N ILE A 139 -14.55 -6.50 -0.69
CA ILE A 139 -14.68 -7.49 0.39
C ILE A 139 -14.69 -6.72 1.72
N LYS A 140 -15.82 -6.73 2.43
CA LYS A 140 -15.90 -6.09 3.75
C LYS A 140 -15.19 -6.94 4.80
N ARG A 141 -14.66 -6.28 5.84
CA ARG A 141 -14.07 -6.96 7.00
C ARG A 141 -15.02 -8.04 7.55
N GLY A 142 -14.49 -9.24 7.75
CA GLY A 142 -15.24 -10.40 8.25
C GLY A 142 -16.16 -11.08 7.23
N GLN A 143 -16.29 -10.54 6.02
CA GLN A 143 -17.02 -11.18 4.92
C GLN A 143 -16.10 -12.17 4.20
N PRO A 144 -16.52 -13.43 4.00
CA PRO A 144 -15.79 -14.36 3.17
C PRO A 144 -15.88 -13.95 1.69
N PHE A 145 -14.74 -14.06 1.01
CA PHE A 145 -14.64 -14.09 -0.43
C PHE A 145 -14.51 -15.55 -0.88
N HIS A 146 -15.61 -16.09 -1.40
CA HIS A 146 -15.70 -17.48 -1.82
C HIS A 146 -15.09 -17.69 -3.21
N TRP A 147 -14.06 -18.52 -3.30
CA TRP A 147 -13.44 -18.90 -4.56
C TRP A 147 -13.15 -20.40 -4.58
N ARG A 148 -13.87 -21.14 -5.45
CA ARG A 148 -13.60 -22.56 -5.75
C ARG A 148 -13.49 -23.47 -4.52
N GLY A 149 -14.36 -23.25 -3.54
CA GLY A 149 -14.39 -24.02 -2.29
C GLY A 149 -13.38 -23.56 -1.22
N ILE A 150 -12.65 -22.48 -1.48
CA ILE A 150 -11.75 -21.82 -0.53
C ILE A 150 -12.34 -20.47 -0.16
N ASP A 151 -12.39 -20.20 1.15
CA ASP A 151 -12.81 -18.91 1.69
C ASP A 151 -11.58 -18.06 2.00
N PHE A 152 -11.51 -16.90 1.36
CA PHE A 152 -10.52 -15.87 1.66
C PHE A 152 -11.18 -14.77 2.49
N TYR A 153 -10.40 -14.15 3.35
CA TYR A 153 -10.80 -13.00 4.13
C TYR A 153 -9.76 -11.92 3.96
N VAL A 154 -10.21 -10.71 3.65
CA VAL A 154 -9.36 -9.53 3.44
C VAL A 154 -9.70 -8.51 4.51
N GLU A 155 -8.73 -8.19 5.35
CA GLU A 155 -8.89 -7.25 6.45
C GLU A 155 -7.91 -6.09 6.30
N GLN A 156 -8.41 -4.85 6.30
CA GLN A 156 -7.54 -3.68 6.34
C GLN A 156 -6.98 -3.48 7.74
N HIS A 157 -5.67 -3.69 7.90
CA HIS A 157 -4.94 -3.42 9.12
C HIS A 157 -3.67 -2.66 8.74
N PRO A 158 -3.47 -1.42 9.22
CA PRO A 158 -2.24 -0.70 8.92
C PRO A 158 -1.01 -1.50 9.33
N GLY A 159 -0.06 -1.59 8.41
CA GLY A 159 1.11 -2.46 8.49
C GLY A 159 2.33 -1.73 7.97
N GLN A 160 2.97 -2.23 6.90
CA GLN A 160 3.96 -1.45 6.14
C GLN A 160 3.40 -0.11 5.65
N THR A 161 2.10 -0.06 5.39
CA THR A 161 1.38 1.15 5.00
C THR A 161 0.07 1.29 5.73
N LEU A 162 -0.51 2.51 5.72
CA LEU A 162 -1.85 2.78 6.22
C LEU A 162 -2.92 1.93 5.51
N TYR A 163 -2.73 1.70 4.21
CA TYR A 163 -3.61 0.92 3.35
C TYR A 163 -2.96 -0.44 3.07
N HIS A 164 -3.04 -1.32 4.07
CA HIS A 164 -2.44 -2.65 4.04
C HIS A 164 -3.48 -3.71 4.41
N HIS A 165 -3.44 -4.84 3.72
CA HIS A 165 -4.28 -5.99 3.94
C HIS A 165 -3.55 -7.10 4.68
N LEU A 166 -4.24 -7.66 5.66
CA LEU A 166 -4.06 -9.05 6.03
C LEU A 166 -5.04 -9.91 5.22
N ILE A 167 -4.50 -10.91 4.52
CA ILE A 167 -5.30 -11.86 3.75
C ILE A 167 -5.10 -13.24 4.35
N TRP A 168 -6.18 -13.89 4.77
CA TRP A 168 -6.08 -15.24 5.32
C TRP A 168 -7.09 -16.19 4.68
N PHE A 169 -6.68 -17.45 4.62
CA PHE A 169 -7.46 -18.54 4.03
C PHE A 169 -6.96 -19.88 4.57
N SER A 170 -7.75 -20.94 4.35
CA SER A 170 -7.38 -22.30 4.71
C SER A 170 -7.56 -23.23 3.51
N VAL A 171 -6.55 -24.03 3.22
CA VAL A 171 -6.56 -25.05 2.15
C VAL A 171 -5.57 -26.15 2.53
N ASP A 172 -5.77 -27.38 2.04
CA ASP A 172 -4.89 -28.52 2.34
C ASP A 172 -4.74 -28.83 3.84
N GLY A 173 -5.75 -28.49 4.64
CA GLY A 173 -5.69 -28.62 6.10
C GLY A 173 -4.70 -27.67 6.77
N ARG A 174 -4.26 -26.61 6.09
CA ARG A 174 -3.33 -25.59 6.58
C ARG A 174 -3.96 -24.22 6.56
N LYS A 175 -3.65 -23.40 7.57
CA LYS A 175 -4.03 -21.99 7.65
C LYS A 175 -2.90 -21.09 7.13
N PHE A 176 -3.22 -20.19 6.23
CA PHE A 176 -2.28 -19.22 5.66
C PHE A 176 -2.67 -17.80 6.09
N LEU A 177 -1.65 -16.98 6.35
CA LEU A 177 -1.80 -15.54 6.58
C LEU A 177 -0.78 -14.79 5.74
N CYS A 178 -1.26 -14.06 4.74
CA CYS A 178 -0.49 -13.06 4.02
C CYS A 178 -0.44 -11.77 4.82
N ILE A 179 0.77 -11.28 5.06
CA ILE A 179 1.05 -10.09 5.85
C ILE A 179 1.75 -8.99 5.03
N GLY A 180 1.88 -9.17 3.71
CA GLY A 180 2.67 -8.30 2.84
C GLY A 180 4.00 -7.92 3.50
N ASP A 181 4.28 -6.62 3.54
CA ASP A 181 5.56 -6.08 4.00
C ASP A 181 5.70 -5.84 5.51
N ASN A 182 4.81 -6.41 6.33
CA ASN A 182 4.89 -6.22 7.79
C ASN A 182 6.23 -6.66 8.38
N ILE A 183 6.90 -7.65 7.76
CA ILE A 183 8.27 -8.05 8.08
C ILE A 183 9.20 -7.64 6.93
N SER A 184 10.28 -6.92 7.28
CA SER A 184 11.30 -6.52 6.33
C SER A 184 11.99 -7.72 5.66
N GLY A 185 12.16 -7.67 4.35
CA GLY A 185 12.95 -8.64 3.59
C GLY A 185 14.40 -8.77 4.06
N VAL A 186 14.94 -7.78 4.79
CA VAL A 186 16.29 -7.85 5.40
C VAL A 186 16.36 -8.96 6.45
N SER A 187 15.27 -9.21 7.20
CA SER A 187 15.24 -10.27 8.22
C SER A 187 15.56 -11.65 7.66
N PHE A 188 15.14 -11.90 6.42
CA PHE A 188 15.35 -13.17 5.73
C PHE A 188 16.72 -13.24 5.07
N ARG A 189 17.15 -12.16 4.40
CA ARG A 189 18.47 -12.08 3.74
C ARG A 189 19.63 -12.24 4.72
N GLU A 190 19.49 -11.72 5.93
CA GLU A 190 20.52 -11.76 6.97
C GLU A 190 20.30 -12.87 8.01
N ASN A 191 19.22 -13.66 7.88
CA ASN A 191 18.81 -14.68 8.85
C ASN A 191 18.80 -14.16 10.31
N ARG A 192 18.07 -13.07 10.53
CA ARG A 192 17.98 -12.36 11.82
C ARG A 192 16.55 -12.30 12.34
N ASP A 193 16.39 -11.69 13.52
CA ASP A 193 15.06 -11.42 14.08
C ASP A 193 14.21 -10.54 13.15
N TYR A 194 12.90 -10.70 13.27
CA TYR A 194 11.95 -9.91 12.51
C TYR A 194 12.00 -8.45 12.92
N ILE A 195 12.06 -7.59 11.92
CA ILE A 195 11.98 -6.15 12.04
C ILE A 195 10.99 -5.61 11.02
N HIS A 196 10.48 -4.42 11.28
CA HIS A 196 9.60 -3.70 10.37
C HIS A 196 10.40 -2.76 9.45
N SER A 197 9.97 -2.62 8.19
CA SER A 197 10.58 -1.68 7.24
C SER A 197 10.04 -0.26 7.48
N PHE A 198 10.70 0.52 8.32
CA PHE A 198 10.19 1.83 8.72
C PHE A 198 10.21 2.88 7.58
N ILE A 199 9.02 3.28 7.10
CA ILE A 199 8.84 4.33 6.09
C ILE A 199 7.70 5.26 6.52
N PRO A 200 7.99 6.41 7.17
CA PRO A 200 6.94 7.33 7.66
C PRO A 200 5.98 7.82 6.58
N LYS A 201 6.47 7.98 5.34
CA LYS A 201 5.64 8.35 4.19
C LYS A 201 4.53 7.34 3.85
N ASN A 202 4.60 6.12 4.40
CA ASN A 202 3.51 5.16 4.27
C ASN A 202 2.37 5.38 5.28
N ARG A 203 2.52 6.36 6.19
CA ARG A 203 1.50 6.82 7.14
C ARG A 203 1.03 5.75 8.14
N THR A 204 1.86 4.75 8.43
CA THR A 204 1.57 3.73 9.44
C THR A 204 1.45 4.37 10.82
N PRO A 205 0.30 4.23 11.52
CA PRO A 205 0.13 4.72 12.88
C PRO A 205 1.11 4.06 13.85
N VAL A 206 1.50 4.80 14.90
CA VAL A 206 2.46 4.33 15.89
C VAL A 206 1.95 3.11 16.68
N SER A 207 0.63 3.00 16.86
CA SER A 207 0.00 1.83 17.50
C SER A 207 0.14 0.55 16.67
N SER A 208 0.22 0.67 15.35
CA SER A 208 0.24 -0.47 14.43
C SER A 208 1.50 -1.32 14.57
N TYR A 209 2.59 -0.74 15.10
CA TYR A 209 3.83 -1.44 15.38
C TYR A 209 3.61 -2.64 16.31
N TRP A 210 2.86 -2.47 17.39
CA TRP A 210 2.50 -3.56 18.28
C TRP A 210 1.40 -4.46 17.70
N ASP A 211 0.44 -3.88 16.97
CA ASP A 211 -0.69 -4.63 16.40
C ASP A 211 -0.26 -5.68 15.37
N MET A 212 0.72 -5.38 14.51
CA MET A 212 1.19 -6.30 13.46
C MET A 212 1.58 -7.71 13.97
N PRO A 213 2.54 -7.86 14.90
CA PRO A 213 2.89 -9.17 15.44
C PRO A 213 1.75 -9.78 16.27
N LYS A 214 0.96 -8.95 16.97
CA LYS A 214 -0.22 -9.43 17.71
C LYS A 214 -1.22 -10.11 16.78
N GLN A 215 -1.52 -9.50 15.63
CA GLN A 215 -2.46 -10.06 14.65
C GLN A 215 -1.97 -11.43 14.15
N ILE A 216 -0.67 -11.60 13.91
CA ILE A 216 -0.12 -12.92 13.55
C ILE A 216 -0.32 -13.93 14.68
N LEU A 217 -0.10 -13.55 15.95
CA LEU A 217 -0.32 -14.42 17.10
C LEU A 217 -1.80 -14.80 17.27
N ASP A 218 -2.72 -13.85 17.09
CA ASP A 218 -4.16 -14.07 17.18
C ASP A 218 -4.66 -15.01 16.08
N HIS A 219 -4.12 -14.89 14.86
CA HIS A 219 -4.45 -15.80 13.77
C HIS A 219 -3.80 -17.19 13.94
N ALA A 220 -2.62 -17.28 14.56
CA ALA A 220 -1.85 -18.53 14.71
C ALA A 220 -1.86 -19.40 13.43
N PRO A 221 -1.39 -18.87 12.29
CA PRO A 221 -1.40 -19.61 11.02
C PRO A 221 -0.42 -20.79 11.05
N ASP A 222 -0.50 -21.69 10.09
CA ASP A 222 0.57 -22.65 9.80
C ASP A 222 1.69 -21.98 9.00
N PHE A 223 1.31 -21.14 8.03
CA PHE A 223 2.22 -20.41 7.15
C PHE A 223 1.96 -18.91 7.19
N ILE A 224 3.04 -18.15 7.29
CA ILE A 224 3.07 -16.70 7.06
C ILE A 224 3.58 -16.45 5.65
N LEU A 225 2.81 -15.74 4.84
CA LEU A 225 3.19 -15.32 3.49
C LEU A 225 3.63 -13.84 3.56
N THR A 226 4.90 -13.57 3.24
CA THR A 226 5.52 -12.24 3.41
C THR A 226 5.84 -11.61 2.06
N GLY A 227 5.81 -10.28 2.00
CA GLY A 227 6.05 -9.53 0.77
C GLY A 227 7.46 -9.67 0.22
N HIS A 228 8.49 -9.78 1.06
CA HIS A 228 9.89 -9.88 0.61
C HIS A 228 10.71 -11.02 1.23
N GLY A 229 10.10 -11.90 2.02
CA GLY A 229 10.78 -13.00 2.72
C GLY A 229 10.43 -14.41 2.24
N GLY A 230 9.34 -14.54 1.48
CA GLY A 230 8.75 -15.82 1.09
C GLY A 230 7.79 -16.37 2.15
N GLY A 231 7.19 -17.51 1.84
CA GLY A 231 6.36 -18.28 2.77
C GLY A 231 7.22 -18.94 3.87
N VAL A 232 6.87 -18.75 5.13
CA VAL A 232 7.58 -19.36 6.27
C VAL A 232 6.61 -20.02 7.23
N LEU A 233 7.09 -21.03 7.94
CA LEU A 233 6.30 -21.64 9.03
C LEU A 233 6.12 -20.64 10.16
N PHE A 234 4.95 -20.65 10.78
CA PHE A 234 4.70 -19.89 11.98
C PHE A 234 5.51 -20.45 13.16
N GLU A 235 6.36 -19.60 13.72
CA GLU A 235 7.12 -19.88 14.92
C GLU A 235 6.70 -18.91 16.02
N LYS A 236 5.82 -19.36 16.91
CA LYS A 236 5.24 -18.51 17.97
C LYS A 236 6.28 -17.71 18.74
N THR A 237 7.36 -18.34 19.19
CA THR A 237 8.43 -17.70 19.96
C THR A 237 9.13 -16.59 19.18
N LYS A 238 9.30 -16.75 17.85
CA LYS A 238 9.91 -15.73 16.99
C LYS A 238 8.99 -14.52 16.83
N ILE A 239 7.68 -14.73 16.72
CA ILE A 239 6.69 -13.65 16.66
C ILE A 239 6.56 -12.94 18.01
N GLU A 240 6.59 -13.67 19.14
CA GLU A 240 6.59 -13.07 20.49
C GLU A 240 7.82 -12.18 20.73
N ARG A 241 9.01 -12.61 20.29
CA ARG A 241 10.21 -11.75 20.32
C ARG A 241 10.03 -10.49 19.47
N TRP A 242 9.44 -10.63 18.29
CA TRP A 242 9.14 -9.48 17.44
C TRP A 242 8.13 -8.55 18.10
N GLN A 243 7.07 -9.07 18.72
CA GLN A 243 6.09 -8.28 19.47
C GLN A 243 6.75 -7.47 20.58
N ALA A 244 7.58 -8.11 21.41
CA ALA A 244 8.31 -7.41 22.47
C ALA A 244 9.23 -6.31 21.92
N TRP A 245 9.88 -6.55 20.77
CA TRP A 245 10.67 -5.52 20.09
C TRP A 245 9.79 -4.36 19.60
N MET A 246 8.66 -4.64 18.95
CA MET A 246 7.77 -3.60 18.43
C MET A 246 7.06 -2.81 19.53
N GLU A 247 6.76 -3.42 20.67
CA GLU A 247 6.24 -2.74 21.87
C GLU A 247 7.25 -1.72 22.40
N ARG A 248 8.52 -2.14 22.51
CA ARG A 248 9.61 -1.24 22.88
C ARG A 248 9.78 -0.13 21.85
N TRP A 249 9.71 -0.46 20.56
CA TRP A 249 9.81 0.52 19.48
C TRP A 249 8.71 1.59 19.60
N GLN A 250 7.45 1.18 19.73
CA GLN A 250 6.31 2.07 19.92
C GLN A 250 6.50 3.00 21.14
N THR A 251 6.96 2.44 22.26
CA THR A 251 7.25 3.22 23.47
C THR A 251 8.32 4.28 23.22
N LEU A 252 9.45 3.90 22.59
CA LEU A 252 10.53 4.82 22.30
C LEU A 252 10.09 5.95 21.36
N PHE A 253 9.34 5.64 20.31
CA PHE A 253 8.85 6.68 19.39
C PHE A 253 7.87 7.62 20.07
N THR A 254 6.97 7.10 20.90
CA THR A 254 6.04 7.92 21.68
C THR A 254 6.78 8.86 22.63
N GLN A 255 7.92 8.45 23.18
CA GLN A 255 8.75 9.28 24.07
C GLN A 255 9.63 10.30 23.33
N MET A 256 10.10 9.97 22.13
CA MET A 256 11.05 10.81 21.37
C MET A 256 10.35 11.86 20.49
N ILE A 257 9.15 11.59 20.00
CA ILE A 257 8.44 12.51 19.11
C ILE A 257 7.96 13.72 19.91
N ASP A 258 8.54 14.89 19.62
CA ASP A 258 8.16 16.17 20.23
C ASP A 258 6.90 16.76 19.56
N GLN A 259 5.80 16.02 19.62
CA GLN A 259 4.49 16.46 19.17
C GLN A 259 3.42 16.10 20.20
N PRO A 260 2.31 16.86 20.29
CA PRO A 260 1.23 16.58 21.25
C PRO A 260 0.60 15.19 21.11
N HIS A 261 0.74 14.56 19.93
CA HIS A 261 0.39 13.16 19.71
C HIS A 261 1.41 12.54 18.74
N PRO A 262 1.89 11.30 18.95
CA PRO A 262 2.97 10.73 18.16
C PRO A 262 2.61 10.54 16.68
N ASN A 263 1.33 10.23 16.36
CA ASN A 263 0.88 10.18 14.96
C ASN A 263 1.00 11.52 14.21
N ILE A 264 0.97 12.68 14.90
CA ILE A 264 1.18 13.98 14.23
C ILE A 264 2.63 14.09 13.75
N GLY A 265 3.59 13.56 14.51
CA GLY A 265 5.00 13.55 14.12
C GLY A 265 5.36 12.46 13.10
N MET A 266 4.45 11.52 12.85
CA MET A 266 4.68 10.33 12.02
C MET A 266 3.90 10.34 10.70
N ASP A 267 2.72 10.97 10.67
CA ASP A 267 1.92 11.15 9.47
C ASP A 267 2.26 12.51 8.83
N PRO A 268 3.03 12.55 7.73
CA PRO A 268 3.30 13.82 7.03
C PRO A 268 2.05 14.43 6.37
N HIS A 269 0.95 13.68 6.27
CA HIS A 269 -0.28 14.06 5.57
C HIS A 269 -1.49 14.06 6.50
N TRP A 270 -1.29 14.38 7.79
CA TRP A 270 -2.40 14.54 8.75
C TRP A 270 -3.32 15.74 8.39
N ILE A 271 -2.82 16.65 7.54
CA ILE A 271 -3.59 17.60 6.74
C ILE A 271 -3.19 17.36 5.28
N GLU A 272 -4.15 17.08 4.41
CA GLU A 272 -3.87 16.70 3.03
C GLU A 272 -4.92 17.21 2.05
N PHE A 273 -4.51 17.44 0.81
CA PHE A 273 -5.41 17.71 -0.30
C PHE A 273 -5.85 16.42 -0.99
N TYR A 274 -7.08 16.42 -1.49
CA TYR A 274 -7.63 15.36 -2.33
C TYR A 274 -8.47 16.00 -3.47
N PRO A 275 -8.15 15.77 -4.75
CA PRO A 275 -7.01 15.01 -5.24
C PRO A 275 -5.67 15.72 -4.97
N TYR A 276 -4.60 14.96 -4.71
CA TYR A 276 -3.25 15.52 -4.59
C TYR A 276 -2.74 16.09 -5.92
N LYS A 277 -2.82 15.31 -7.02
CA LYS A 277 -2.31 15.72 -8.34
C LYS A 277 -3.38 15.59 -9.41
N VAL A 278 -3.65 16.68 -10.13
CA VAL A 278 -4.69 16.72 -11.16
C VAL A 278 -4.20 17.40 -12.44
N ARG A 279 -4.58 16.83 -13.60
CA ARG A 279 -4.35 17.49 -14.88
C ARG A 279 -5.49 18.47 -15.14
N ILE A 280 -5.15 19.68 -15.55
CA ILE A 280 -6.11 20.76 -15.83
C ILE A 280 -6.10 21.14 -17.31
N THR A 281 -7.03 22.00 -17.69
CA THR A 281 -7.07 22.78 -18.93
C THR A 281 -7.10 24.29 -18.58
N PRO A 282 -6.61 25.19 -19.46
CA PRO A 282 -6.69 26.63 -19.21
C PRO A 282 -8.13 27.10 -18.95
N GLY A 283 -8.30 28.00 -17.99
CA GLY A 283 -9.62 28.49 -17.55
C GLY A 283 -10.44 27.52 -16.71
N GLU A 284 -9.97 26.28 -16.49
CA GLU A 284 -10.72 25.27 -15.75
C GLU A 284 -10.95 25.65 -14.29
N THR A 285 -12.07 25.20 -13.74
CA THR A 285 -12.42 25.34 -12.33
C THR A 285 -12.61 23.96 -11.71
N LEU A 286 -11.88 23.68 -10.64
CA LEU A 286 -11.93 22.41 -9.92
C LEU A 286 -12.21 22.60 -8.43
N ILE A 287 -12.74 21.55 -7.80
CA ILE A 287 -12.89 21.48 -6.35
C ILE A 287 -11.83 20.54 -5.78
N PHE A 288 -11.04 21.04 -4.83
CA PHE A 288 -10.19 20.23 -3.98
C PHE A 288 -10.84 20.08 -2.61
N LYS A 289 -10.68 18.91 -2.00
CA LYS A 289 -10.96 18.67 -0.60
C LYS A 289 -9.67 18.87 0.19
N VAL A 290 -9.78 19.47 1.36
CA VAL A 290 -8.70 19.48 2.36
C VAL A 290 -9.19 18.67 3.54
N ILE A 291 -8.53 17.54 3.77
CA ILE A 291 -8.85 16.55 4.80
C ILE A 291 -7.92 16.82 5.98
N ILE A 292 -8.50 17.04 7.16
CA ILE A 292 -7.76 17.31 8.40
C ILE A 292 -8.09 16.19 9.38
N THR A 293 -7.06 15.51 9.88
CA THR A 293 -7.17 14.48 10.91
C THR A 293 -6.76 15.04 12.26
N ASN A 294 -7.69 15.08 13.22
CA ASN A 294 -7.38 15.48 14.59
C ASN A 294 -7.05 14.26 15.45
N TYR A 295 -5.76 14.04 15.76
CA TYR A 295 -5.33 12.98 16.67
C TYR A 295 -5.45 13.33 18.17
N GLN A 296 -5.90 14.53 18.52
CA GLN A 296 -6.00 14.94 19.92
C GLN A 296 -7.30 14.43 20.55
N ALA A 297 -7.24 14.19 21.86
CA ALA A 297 -8.40 13.83 22.69
C ALA A 297 -9.41 14.97 22.91
N LYS A 298 -9.16 16.16 22.34
CA LYS A 298 -10.03 17.33 22.41
C LYS A 298 -10.23 17.90 21.01
N ALA A 299 -11.35 18.58 20.81
CA ALA A 299 -11.57 19.34 19.59
C ALA A 299 -10.44 20.38 19.38
N GLN A 300 -10.04 20.57 18.13
CA GLN A 300 -8.97 21.48 17.73
C GLN A 300 -9.51 22.47 16.70
N ILE A 301 -8.97 23.69 16.70
CA ILE A 301 -9.35 24.74 15.73
C ILE A 301 -8.21 24.90 14.72
N TYR A 302 -8.56 24.88 13.45
CA TYR A 302 -7.66 25.08 12.32
C TYR A 302 -8.13 26.27 11.50
N GLN A 303 -7.21 27.21 11.28
CA GLN A 303 -7.38 28.30 10.34
C GLN A 303 -6.49 28.01 9.15
N LEU A 304 -7.10 27.96 7.96
CA LEU A 304 -6.41 27.68 6.71
C LEU A 304 -6.43 28.95 5.87
N HIS A 305 -5.27 29.35 5.36
CA HIS A 305 -5.13 30.34 4.30
C HIS A 305 -4.61 29.64 3.06
N PHE A 306 -5.44 29.59 2.03
CA PHE A 306 -5.10 28.94 0.77
C PHE A 306 -4.36 29.90 -0.13
N LEU A 307 -3.23 29.44 -0.67
CA LEU A 307 -2.33 30.23 -1.49
C LEU A 307 -1.99 29.46 -2.76
N SER A 308 -1.72 30.19 -3.85
CA SER A 308 -1.21 29.63 -5.10
C SER A 308 -0.38 30.70 -5.82
N ILE A 309 0.15 30.33 -6.98
CA ILE A 309 0.85 31.26 -7.87
C ILE A 309 -0.11 32.27 -8.50
N GLU A 310 0.45 33.33 -9.09
CA GLU A 310 -0.32 34.36 -9.78
C GLU A 310 -1.24 33.76 -10.86
N GLY A 311 -2.47 34.27 -10.93
CA GLY A 311 -3.49 33.83 -11.90
C GLY A 311 -4.38 32.67 -11.44
N VAL A 312 -4.00 31.93 -10.39
CA VAL A 312 -4.87 30.92 -9.78
C VAL A 312 -5.74 31.58 -8.71
N ASN A 313 -7.06 31.56 -8.90
CA ASN A 313 -8.02 32.12 -7.95
C ASN A 313 -8.59 31.02 -7.06
N LEU A 314 -8.47 31.19 -5.74
CA LEU A 314 -8.94 30.23 -4.74
C LEU A 314 -10.14 30.79 -3.97
N TRP A 315 -11.18 29.98 -3.79
CA TRP A 315 -12.36 30.36 -3.01
C TRP A 315 -12.82 29.19 -2.10
N PRO A 316 -13.05 29.43 -0.80
CA PRO A 316 -12.69 30.65 -0.08
C PRO A 316 -11.16 30.82 -0.01
N GLU A 317 -10.67 32.06 0.13
CA GLU A 317 -9.24 32.30 0.38
C GLU A 317 -8.82 31.80 1.77
N LYS A 318 -9.72 31.93 2.76
CA LYS A 318 -9.50 31.51 4.14
C LYS A 318 -10.71 30.77 4.68
N THR A 319 -10.46 29.78 5.53
CA THR A 319 -11.52 29.11 6.29
C THR A 319 -11.05 28.80 7.70
N GLU A 320 -11.98 28.77 8.64
CA GLU A 320 -11.77 28.24 9.99
C GLU A 320 -12.64 27.01 10.17
N ILE A 321 -12.09 25.98 10.81
CA ILE A 321 -12.80 24.74 11.09
C ILE A 321 -12.43 24.19 12.46
N ALA A 322 -13.45 23.76 13.21
CA ALA A 322 -13.28 22.99 14.43
C ALA A 322 -13.40 21.50 14.11
N VAL A 323 -12.35 20.73 14.39
CA VAL A 323 -12.33 19.29 14.17
C VAL A 323 -12.50 18.59 15.51
N PRO A 324 -13.54 17.75 15.71
CA PRO A 324 -13.74 17.04 16.96
C PRO A 324 -12.58 16.11 17.32
N ALA A 325 -12.53 15.69 18.58
CA ALA A 325 -11.48 14.78 19.07
C ALA A 325 -11.46 13.46 18.30
N ASN A 326 -10.29 13.01 17.86
CA ASN A 326 -10.10 11.74 17.12
C ASN A 326 -10.95 11.59 15.86
N GLU A 327 -11.35 12.71 15.25
CA GLU A 327 -12.19 12.74 14.04
C GLU A 327 -11.44 13.31 12.85
N LYS A 328 -12.02 13.10 11.66
CA LYS A 328 -11.61 13.76 10.43
C LYS A 328 -12.66 14.79 10.03
N CYS A 329 -12.21 15.93 9.53
CA CYS A 329 -13.09 16.87 8.84
C CYS A 329 -12.58 17.15 7.43
N VAL A 330 -13.52 17.52 6.56
CA VAL A 330 -13.26 17.89 5.18
C VAL A 330 -13.80 19.30 4.96
N CYS A 331 -12.95 20.19 4.46
CA CYS A 331 -13.41 21.42 3.83
C CYS A 331 -13.14 21.37 2.32
N GLN A 332 -13.84 22.22 1.58
CA GLN A 332 -13.71 22.30 0.12
C GLN A 332 -13.13 23.64 -0.25
N ILE A 333 -12.27 23.63 -1.26
CA ILE A 333 -11.80 24.83 -1.94
C ILE A 333 -12.07 24.68 -3.43
N GLN A 334 -12.51 25.77 -4.04
CA GLN A 334 -12.61 25.90 -5.48
C GLN A 334 -11.36 26.61 -5.99
N ALA A 335 -10.69 26.04 -6.99
CA ALA A 335 -9.56 26.62 -7.68
C ALA A 335 -9.94 26.90 -9.12
N THR A 336 -9.79 28.16 -9.57
CA THR A 336 -10.00 28.60 -10.95
C THR A 336 -8.64 28.93 -11.55
N PHE A 337 -8.25 28.22 -12.60
CA PHE A 337 -6.94 28.33 -13.23
C PHE A 337 -6.94 29.39 -14.35
N PRO A 338 -5.78 30.00 -14.66
CA PRO A 338 -5.72 31.06 -15.66
C PRO A 338 -5.95 30.54 -17.08
N GLU A 339 -6.48 31.40 -17.95
CA GLU A 339 -6.67 31.15 -19.40
C GLU A 339 -5.35 30.98 -20.15
N LYS A 340 -4.26 31.52 -19.60
CA LYS A 340 -2.90 31.39 -20.14
C LYS A 340 -2.00 30.77 -19.09
N ILE A 341 -1.45 29.61 -19.39
CA ILE A 341 -0.56 28.86 -18.51
C ILE A 341 0.87 28.92 -19.09
N GLU A 342 1.80 29.50 -18.33
CA GLU A 342 3.21 29.62 -18.73
C GLU A 342 4.13 28.63 -17.99
N THR A 343 3.61 27.94 -16.97
CA THR A 343 4.32 26.94 -16.16
C THR A 343 3.67 25.56 -16.30
N HIS A 344 4.45 24.48 -16.17
CA HIS A 344 3.90 23.12 -16.27
C HIS A 344 3.08 22.72 -15.02
N SER A 345 3.39 23.31 -13.86
CA SER A 345 2.74 22.99 -12.58
C SER A 345 2.30 24.27 -11.87
N LEU A 346 1.13 24.21 -11.26
CA LEU A 346 0.51 25.28 -10.47
C LEU A 346 0.19 24.71 -9.07
N PRO A 347 1.07 24.90 -8.07
CA PRO A 347 0.84 24.38 -6.73
C PRO A 347 -0.26 25.17 -6.02
N ILE A 348 -1.04 24.48 -5.20
CA ILE A 348 -1.99 25.06 -4.25
C ILE A 348 -1.54 24.61 -2.88
N VAL A 349 -1.39 25.53 -1.93
CA VAL A 349 -0.92 25.22 -0.58
C VAL A 349 -1.90 25.72 0.48
N ALA A 350 -1.91 25.07 1.63
CA ALA A 350 -2.62 25.53 2.82
C ALA A 350 -1.61 25.98 3.88
N ASP A 351 -1.58 27.28 4.16
CA ASP A 351 -0.91 27.83 5.34
C ASP A 351 -1.81 27.62 6.57
N VAL A 352 -1.35 26.77 7.49
CA VAL A 352 -2.15 26.28 8.62
C VAL A 352 -1.77 27.00 9.90
N THR A 353 -2.78 27.51 10.59
CA THR A 353 -2.69 27.92 12.00
C THR A 353 -3.53 26.99 12.86
N TRP A 354 -2.89 26.29 13.79
CA TRP A 354 -3.50 25.31 14.68
C TRP A 354 -3.56 25.87 16.10
N ASN A 355 -4.77 26.09 16.63
CA ASN A 355 -5.02 26.74 17.93
C ASN A 355 -4.22 28.04 18.13
N GLY A 356 -4.15 28.89 17.10
CA GLY A 356 -3.40 30.14 17.14
C GLY A 356 -1.88 30.02 16.93
N LYS A 357 -1.33 28.80 16.81
CA LYS A 357 0.08 28.58 16.42
C LYS A 357 0.18 28.36 14.91
N ARG A 358 0.85 29.26 14.20
CA ARG A 358 1.13 29.09 12.77
C ARG A 358 2.14 27.96 12.56
N LEU A 359 1.76 26.98 11.72
CA LEU A 359 2.59 25.86 11.28
C LEU A 359 3.24 26.13 9.91
N GLY A 360 2.65 27.02 9.12
CA GLY A 360 3.10 27.35 7.76
C GLY A 360 2.40 26.52 6.69
N GLU A 361 2.96 26.54 5.48
CA GLU A 361 2.48 25.82 4.29
C GLU A 361 2.82 24.33 4.39
N ILE A 362 2.01 23.58 5.14
CA ILE A 362 2.28 22.17 5.50
C ILE A 362 1.46 21.15 4.72
N ALA A 363 0.62 21.61 3.78
CA ALA A 363 -0.14 20.75 2.89
C ALA A 363 -0.24 21.39 1.51
N GLU A 364 -0.17 20.55 0.48
CA GLU A 364 -0.21 20.99 -0.91
C GLU A 364 -0.99 20.06 -1.84
N ALA A 365 -1.40 20.63 -2.98
CA ALA A 365 -1.86 19.92 -4.18
C ALA A 365 -1.15 20.48 -5.41
N ILE A 366 -1.12 19.71 -6.49
CA ILE A 366 -0.48 20.06 -7.75
C ILE A 366 -1.49 19.96 -8.90
N ALA A 367 -1.84 21.10 -9.49
CA ALA A 367 -2.44 21.13 -10.82
C ALA A 367 -1.34 21.16 -11.89
N TYR A 368 -1.49 20.42 -12.99
CA TYR A 368 -0.52 20.43 -14.09
C TYR A 368 -1.18 20.43 -15.48
N TRP A 369 -0.48 20.96 -16.49
CA TRP A 369 -0.97 21.14 -17.87
C TRP A 369 -0.15 20.35 -18.89
#